data_AF-R9PDL0-F1
#
_entry.id   AF-R9PDL0-F1
#
_cell.length_a   1.000
_cell.length_b   1.000
_cell.length_c   1.000
_cell.angle_alpha   90.00
_cell.angle_beta   90.00
_cell.angle_gamma   90.00
#
_symmetry.space_group_name_H-M   'P 1'
#
loop_
_entity.id
_entity.type
_entity.pdbx_description
1 polymer ?
#
loop_
_entity_poly.entity_id
_entity_poly.type
_entity_poly.pdbx_seq_one_letter_code
_entity_poly.pdbx_strand_id
1 'polypeptide(L)' 'MANAQQLITKATEKCYLKCIPAPGASLSGKEQTCLTRCMERYFEAFNIVSSTYVRRVGNERAAGTVAEAGL' A
#
# COMPACT_ATOMS: atom_id res chain seq x y z
N MET A 1 -16.78 -0.24 -3.91
CA MET A 1 -15.97 -0.26 -2.66
C MET A 1 -14.98 -1.44 -2.58
N ALA A 2 -14.73 -2.20 -3.65
CA ALA A 2 -13.88 -3.42 -3.60
C ALA A 2 -12.37 -3.11 -3.40
N ASN A 3 -11.90 -2.00 -3.95
CA ASN A 3 -10.50 -1.58 -3.93
C ASN A 3 -9.99 -1.20 -2.53
N ALA A 4 -10.82 -0.55 -1.70
CA ALA A 4 -10.45 -0.23 -0.31
C ALA A 4 -10.37 -1.51 0.54
N GLN A 5 -11.33 -2.43 0.37
CA GLN A 5 -11.34 -3.72 1.07
C GLN A 5 -10.08 -4.53 0.74
N GLN A 6 -9.71 -4.60 -0.55
CA GLN A 6 -8.50 -5.31 -0.98
C GLN A 6 -7.23 -4.72 -0.38
N LEU A 7 -7.12 -3.39 -0.30
CA LEU A 7 -5.98 -2.72 0.31
C LEU A 7 -5.85 -3.10 1.80
N ILE A 8 -6.95 -3.06 2.54
CA ILE A 8 -6.98 -3.44 3.96
C ILE A 8 -6.60 -4.90 4.13
N THR A 9 -7.18 -5.81 3.34
CA THR A 9 -6.84 -7.24 3.40
C THR A 9 -5.35 -7.48 3.18
N LYS A 10 -4.75 -6.80 2.18
CA LYS A 10 -3.32 -6.94 1.90
C LYS A 10 -2.44 -6.36 3.00
N ALA A 11 -2.82 -5.22 3.57
CA ALA A 11 -2.13 -4.63 4.72
C ALA A 11 -2.14 -5.60 5.91
N THR A 12 -3.31 -6.16 6.22
CA THR A 12 -3.48 -7.14 7.31
C THR A 12 -2.62 -8.38 7.10
N GLU A 13 -2.64 -9.00 5.91
CA GLU A 13 -1.82 -10.17 5.59
C GLU A 13 -0.32 -9.88 5.81
N LYS A 14 0.17 -8.74 5.31
CA LYS A 14 1.59 -8.35 5.41
C LYS A 14 2.00 -8.05 6.85
N CYS A 15 1.19 -7.28 7.57
CA CYS A 15 1.50 -6.90 8.93
C CYS A 15 1.39 -8.07 9.90
N TYR A 16 0.44 -8.99 9.69
CA TYR A 16 0.34 -10.21 10.48
C TYR A 16 1.60 -11.07 10.33
N LEU A 17 2.00 -11.39 9.09
CA LEU A 17 3.22 -12.16 8.81
C LEU A 17 4.48 -11.53 9.40
N LYS A 18 4.54 -10.19 9.45
CA LYS A 18 5.71 -9.48 9.96
C LYS A 18 5.75 -9.38 11.47
N CYS A 19 4.60 -9.21 12.11
CA CYS A 19 4.51 -8.82 13.51
C CYS A 19 4.11 -9.96 14.45
N ILE A 20 3.53 -11.07 13.96
CA ILE A 20 3.03 -12.19 14.77
C ILE A 20 3.90 -13.44 14.50
N PRO A 21 5.08 -13.57 15.15
CA PRO A 21 5.97 -14.70 14.93
C PRO A 21 5.49 -16.00 15.59
N ALA A 22 4.67 -15.90 16.64
CA ALA A 22 4.14 -17.03 17.39
C ALA A 22 2.66 -16.76 17.71
N PRO A 23 1.72 -17.23 16.88
CA PRO A 23 0.30 -17.03 17.09
C PRO A 23 -0.18 -17.60 18.43
N GLY A 24 -0.97 -16.82 19.16
CA GLY A 24 -1.57 -17.22 20.43
C GLY A 24 -3.01 -16.78 20.56
N ALA A 25 -3.63 -17.08 21.69
CA ALA A 25 -5.02 -16.69 21.99
C ALA A 25 -5.19 -15.16 22.21
N SER A 26 -4.08 -14.45 22.40
CA SER A 26 -4.06 -13.00 22.61
C SER A 26 -2.81 -12.37 21.99
N LEU A 27 -2.88 -11.07 21.71
CA LEU A 27 -1.73 -10.29 21.24
C LEU A 27 -0.94 -9.76 22.44
N SER A 28 0.35 -10.03 22.48
CA SER A 28 1.26 -9.37 23.41
C SER A 28 1.36 -7.87 23.12
N GLY A 29 1.80 -7.07 24.09
CA GLY A 29 1.99 -5.62 23.89
C GLY A 29 2.99 -5.28 22.79
N LYS A 30 3.99 -6.15 22.55
CA LYS A 30 4.96 -6.00 21.46
C LYS A 30 4.30 -6.21 20.10
N GLU A 31 3.46 -7.24 19.96
CA GLU A 31 2.71 -7.53 18.73
C GLU A 31 1.74 -6.42 18.40
N GLN A 32 0.99 -5.92 19.39
CA GLN A 32 0.08 -4.77 19.21
C GLN A 32 0.84 -3.53 18.72
N THR A 33 1.96 -3.19 19.37
CA THR A 33 2.78 -2.04 18.98
C THR A 33 3.35 -2.21 17.56
N CYS A 34 3.79 -3.42 17.20
CA CYS A 34 4.29 -3.72 15.86
C CYS A 34 3.18 -3.56 14.81
N LEU A 35 2.00 -4.11 15.06
CA LEU A 35 0.86 -4.01 14.13
C LEU A 35 0.46 -2.56 13.88
N THR A 36 0.34 -1.74 14.93
CA THR A 36 0.04 -0.30 14.78
C THR A 36 1.05 0.38 13.85
N ARG A 37 2.34 0.23 14.15
CA ARG A 37 3.42 0.82 13.34
C ARG A 37 3.45 0.27 11.92
N CYS A 38 3.22 -1.03 11.75
CA CYS A 38 3.23 -1.66 10.43
C CYS A 38 2.11 -1.10 9.55
N MET A 39 0.89 -0.98 10.08
CA MET A 39 -0.26 -0.47 9.33
C MET A 39 -0.06 1.00 8.93
N GLU A 40 0.41 1.84 9.85
CA GLU A 40 0.77 3.23 9.56
C GLU A 40 1.77 3.33 8.40
N ARG A 41 2.88 2.59 8.49
CA ARG A 41 3.91 2.60 7.45
C ARG A 41 3.45 2.00 6.13
N TYR A 42 2.60 0.98 6.18
CA TYR A 42 2.05 0.38 4.97
C TYR A 42 1.17 1.37 4.20
N PHE A 43 0.28 2.09 4.89
CA PHE A 43 -0.59 3.07 4.24
C PHE A 43 0.17 4.33 3.79
N GLU A 44 1.17 4.77 4.56
CA GLU A 44 2.09 5.82 4.13
C GLU A 44 2.79 5.44 2.81
N ALA A 45 3.38 4.23 2.77
CA ALA A 45 4.02 3.72 1.57
C ALA A 45 3.04 3.59 0.39
N PHE A 46 1.83 3.09 0.63
CA PHE A 46 0.79 2.99 -0.38
C PHE A 46 0.47 4.36 -1.00
N ASN A 47 0.31 5.41 -0.20
CA ASN A 47 0.03 6.75 -0.69
C ASN A 47 1.17 7.31 -1.56
N ILE A 48 2.41 7.12 -1.14
CA ILE A 48 3.59 7.56 -1.89
C ILE A 48 3.68 6.83 -3.23
N VAL A 49 3.56 5.51 -3.22
CA VAL A 49 3.64 4.68 -4.44
C VAL A 49 2.47 4.98 -5.38
N SER A 50 1.25 5.08 -4.85
CA SER A 50 0.04 5.37 -5.63
C SER A 50 0.13 6.72 -6.34
N SER A 51 0.46 7.79 -5.61
CA SER A 51 0.61 9.13 -6.19
C SER A 51 1.73 9.20 -7.23
N THR A 52 2.87 8.56 -6.95
CA THR A 52 3.99 8.46 -7.89
C THR A 52 3.60 7.72 -9.16
N TYR A 53 2.92 6.59 -9.03
CA TYR A 53 2.46 5.78 -10.16
C TYR A 53 1.45 6.54 -11.02
N VAL A 54 0.44 7.16 -10.42
CA VAL A 54 -0.57 7.96 -11.15
C VAL A 54 0.10 9.11 -11.90
N ARG A 55 1.03 9.83 -11.26
CA ARG A 55 1.80 10.90 -11.91
C ARG A 55 2.58 10.38 -13.11
N ARG A 56 3.29 9.26 -12.98
CA ARG A 56 4.08 8.66 -14.05
C ARG A 56 3.19 8.25 -15.24
N VAL A 57 2.10 7.54 -14.99
CA VAL A 57 1.15 7.12 -16.03
C VAL A 57 0.50 8.32 -16.71
N GLY A 58 0.17 9.38 -15.97
CA GLY A 58 -0.33 10.63 -16.54
C GLY A 58 0.66 11.27 -17.50
N ASN A 59 1.94 11.34 -17.11
CA ASN A 59 3.00 11.87 -17.97
C ASN A 59 3.22 11.02 -19.23
N GLU A 60 3.16 9.69 -19.13
CA GLU A 60 3.31 8.79 -20.28
C GLU A 60 2.15 8.91 -21.25
N ARG A 61 0.92 9.06 -20.75
CA ARG A 61 -0.26 9.33 -21.59
C ARG A 61 -0.15 10.67 -22.30
N ALA A 62 0.28 11.72 -21.59
CA ALA A 62 0.49 13.04 -22.18
C ALA A 62 1.59 13.00 -23.26
N ALA A 63 2.72 12.34 -22.99
CA ALA A 63 3.79 12.15 -23.97
C ALA A 63 3.32 11.35 -25.19
N GLY A 64 2.49 10.31 -25.00
CA GLY A 64 1.87 9.55 -26.08
C GLY A 64 0.92 10.40 -26.93
N THR A 65 0.10 11.26 -26.32
CA THR A 65 -0.77 12.19 -27.07
C THR A 65 0.02 13.24 -27.84
N VAL A 66 1.19 13.68 -27.33
CA VAL A 66 2.09 14.60 -28.04
C VAL A 66 2.81 13.89 -29.20
N ALA A 67 3.12 12.61 -29.05
CA ALA A 67 3.68 11.80 -30.14
C ALA A 67 2.66 11.50 -31.25
N GLU A 68 1.37 11.38 -30.92
CA GLU A 68 0.29 11.11 -31.88
C GLU A 68 -0.23 12.39 -32.56
N ALA A 69 -0.19 13.55 -31.87
CA ALA A 69 -0.52 14.87 -32.42
C ALA A 69 0.63 15.48 -33.26
N GLY A 70 1.35 14.63 -34.00
CA GLY A 70 2.55 14.94 -34.79
C GLY A 70 2.57 16.32 -35.46
N LEU A 71 3.72 16.98 -35.56
CA LEU A 71 4.83 16.50 -36.40
C LEU A 71 4.60 15.17 -37.13
#